data_AF-A0A838TWU0-F1
#
_entry.id   AF-A0A838TWU0-F1
#
_cell.length_a   1.000
_cell.length_b   1.000
_cell.length_c   1.000
_cell.angle_alpha   90.00
_cell.angle_beta   90.00
_cell.angle_gamma   90.00
#
_symmetry.space_group_name_H-M   'P 1'
#
loop_
_entity.id
_entity.type
_entity.pdbx_description
1 polymer ?
#
loop_
_entity_poly.entity_id
_entity_poly.type
_entity_poly.pdbx_seq_one_letter_code
_entity_poly.pdbx_strand_id
1 'polypeptide(L)'
;MTINIGDTVTFSTNRDVSFWPASDPHPSHSIYSEFDSKEPISPKNTWSFTFEKSGIWHFHDHTNPYFNGTINVLDKNGVVQYKCDTNNKEKCWDDYLSLAVNTGGPKGGLDALSYLMKNDPSFVDQGCHAYAHRVGEKSLEYYLSSKKDISQWDFPIESTYCGYGFLHGVFEHYFRIKPSFVSEICSELDKKFSSEIPRIRLNCFHGAGHGFIQDPPEESLWGNVQGIISPALEKCSKVSPGNNNDEITECNEGVFNIIAGWMMSGSYSISKFDENDPFELCRNQTSWPYQKACYYELSLKVNFFGHDNIPELAKRYANKIADNEIAGMVLHSIVASVVQDTVDKNDFTDYLLQCRELQERLHKDCLAAIVGGLMAHGVPQQEYVKPLKLCSSEKMNMTEKEYCFSQLGAVIKKTYDKGKVSEICLLYPDSYKKYCQL
;
A
#
# COMPACT_ATOMS: atom_id res chain seq x y z
N MET A 1 27.68 -6.16 1.93
CA MET A 1 28.32 -6.20 0.59
C MET A 1 27.29 -6.71 -0.41
N THR A 2 27.31 -6.26 -1.67
CA THR A 2 26.37 -6.73 -2.70
C THR A 2 27.14 -7.30 -3.90
N ILE A 3 26.73 -8.47 -4.37
CA ILE A 3 27.34 -9.23 -5.46
C ILE A 3 26.26 -9.90 -6.33
N ASN A 4 26.64 -10.43 -7.50
CA ASN A 4 25.77 -11.24 -8.33
C ASN A 4 25.91 -12.73 -8.01
N ILE A 5 24.88 -13.50 -8.33
CA ILE A 5 24.94 -14.97 -8.29
C ILE A 5 26.10 -15.48 -9.16
N GLY A 6 26.91 -16.36 -8.59
CA GLY A 6 28.14 -16.87 -9.19
C GLY A 6 29.39 -16.05 -8.87
N ASP A 7 29.28 -14.91 -8.19
CA ASP A 7 30.46 -14.16 -7.73
C ASP A 7 31.15 -14.84 -6.55
N THR A 8 32.47 -14.72 -6.49
CA THR A 8 33.31 -15.22 -5.40
C THR A 8 33.70 -14.09 -4.45
N VAL A 9 33.39 -14.26 -3.16
CA VAL A 9 33.86 -13.36 -2.08
C VAL A 9 35.07 -13.97 -1.41
N THR A 10 36.11 -13.16 -1.20
CA THR A 10 37.31 -13.56 -0.47
C THR A 10 37.36 -12.86 0.88
N PHE A 11 37.43 -13.66 1.94
CA PHE A 11 37.56 -13.24 3.32
C PHE A 11 39.02 -13.29 3.74
N SER A 12 39.44 -12.23 4.42
CA SER A 12 40.75 -12.06 5.02
C SER A 12 40.58 -11.32 6.35
N THR A 13 41.54 -11.45 7.25
CA THR A 13 41.54 -10.66 8.49
C THR A 13 42.82 -9.83 8.60
N ASN A 14 42.70 -8.66 9.20
CA ASN A 14 43.82 -7.82 9.62
C ASN A 14 44.16 -8.00 11.11
N ARG A 15 43.50 -8.94 11.79
CA ARG A 15 43.78 -9.30 13.17
C ARG A 15 44.86 -10.39 13.21
N ASP A 16 45.71 -10.38 14.22
CA ASP A 16 46.72 -11.44 14.43
C ASP A 16 46.13 -12.73 15.06
N VAL A 17 44.86 -13.04 14.78
CA VAL A 17 44.15 -14.23 15.25
C VAL A 17 43.43 -14.91 14.11
N SER A 18 43.28 -16.23 14.21
CA SER A 18 42.50 -17.00 13.22
C SER A 18 41.05 -16.53 13.17
N PHE A 19 40.40 -16.73 12.02
CA PHE A 19 39.01 -16.33 11.78
C PHE A 19 38.27 -17.45 11.05
N TRP A 20 36.97 -17.60 11.30
CA TRP A 20 36.16 -18.64 10.70
C TRP A 20 34.87 -18.04 10.14
N PRO A 21 34.85 -17.57 8.88
CA PRO A 21 33.62 -17.12 8.24
C PRO A 21 32.62 -18.27 8.13
N ALA A 22 31.45 -18.13 8.74
CA ALA A 22 30.39 -19.12 8.69
C ALA A 22 29.01 -18.48 8.59
N SER A 23 28.13 -19.15 7.85
CA SER A 23 26.73 -18.76 7.68
C SER A 23 25.99 -18.74 9.02
N ASP A 24 25.00 -17.88 9.14
CA ASP A 24 24.08 -17.87 10.28
C ASP A 24 23.09 -19.05 10.28
N PRO A 25 22.35 -19.27 11.39
CA PRO A 25 22.59 -18.69 12.71
C PRO A 25 23.73 -19.43 13.43
N HIS A 26 24.44 -18.73 14.32
CA HIS A 26 25.41 -19.35 15.20
C HIS A 26 24.71 -20.23 16.27
N PRO A 27 25.15 -21.47 16.56
CA PRO A 27 26.29 -22.18 15.96
C PRO A 27 25.89 -23.17 14.85
N SER A 28 24.65 -23.16 14.35
CA SER A 28 24.12 -24.22 13.49
C SER A 28 24.39 -24.06 12.00
N HIS A 29 24.69 -22.85 11.54
CA HIS A 29 25.03 -22.51 10.15
C HIS A 29 24.00 -22.99 9.11
N SER A 30 22.72 -22.89 9.46
CA SER A 30 21.65 -23.55 8.70
C SER A 30 21.06 -22.73 7.55
N ILE A 31 21.29 -21.41 7.46
CA ILE A 31 20.67 -20.62 6.38
C ILE A 31 21.34 -20.86 5.02
N TYR A 32 22.66 -20.98 4.97
CA TYR A 32 23.44 -21.36 3.80
C TYR A 32 24.60 -22.27 4.23
N SER A 33 24.30 -23.54 4.52
CA SER A 33 25.24 -24.50 5.10
C SER A 33 26.56 -24.70 4.34
N GLU A 34 26.58 -24.41 3.05
CA GLU A 34 27.76 -24.47 2.21
C GLU A 34 28.70 -23.27 2.42
N PHE A 35 28.16 -22.12 2.87
CA PHE A 35 28.91 -20.93 3.26
C PHE A 35 29.48 -21.11 4.67
N ASP A 36 30.45 -22.01 4.80
CA ASP A 36 31.13 -22.32 6.05
C ASP A 36 32.55 -22.79 5.73
N SER A 37 33.58 -22.13 6.30
CA SER A 37 34.97 -22.57 6.12
C SER A 37 35.27 -23.90 6.83
N LYS A 38 34.38 -24.36 7.71
CA LYS A 38 34.40 -25.60 8.51
C LYS A 38 35.57 -25.74 9.50
N GLU A 39 36.54 -24.85 9.43
CA GLU A 39 37.67 -24.74 10.34
C GLU A 39 38.19 -23.29 10.43
N PRO A 40 38.89 -22.92 11.53
CA PRO A 40 39.56 -21.63 11.66
C PRO A 40 40.67 -21.43 10.62
N ILE A 41 40.63 -20.30 9.94
CA ILE A 41 41.61 -19.87 8.94
C ILE A 41 42.70 -19.03 9.61
N SER A 42 43.97 -19.38 9.36
CA SER A 42 45.12 -18.61 9.87
C SER A 42 45.06 -17.14 9.39
N PRO A 43 45.48 -16.16 10.21
CA PRO A 43 45.43 -14.74 9.83
C PRO A 43 46.28 -14.36 8.61
N LYS A 44 47.22 -15.23 8.21
CA LYS A 44 48.04 -15.05 7.00
C LYS A 44 47.39 -15.59 5.72
N ASN A 45 46.29 -16.32 5.85
CA ASN A 45 45.59 -16.97 4.76
C ASN A 45 44.28 -16.25 4.46
N THR A 46 43.70 -16.57 3.30
CA THR A 46 42.38 -16.12 2.90
C THR A 46 41.49 -17.32 2.65
N TRP A 47 40.18 -17.09 2.71
CA TRP A 47 39.18 -18.09 2.36
C TRP A 47 38.17 -17.50 1.41
N SER A 48 37.78 -18.24 0.38
CA SER A 48 36.90 -17.74 -0.67
C SER A 48 35.68 -18.62 -0.83
N PHE A 49 34.53 -18.01 -1.10
CA PHE A 49 33.26 -18.70 -1.31
C PHE A 49 32.53 -18.13 -2.52
N THR A 50 32.01 -19.00 -3.37
CA THR A 50 31.19 -18.62 -4.52
C THR A 50 29.72 -18.73 -4.17
N PHE A 51 28.99 -17.62 -4.30
CA PHE A 51 27.59 -17.57 -3.93
C PHE A 51 26.71 -18.00 -5.10
N GLU A 52 26.28 -19.25 -5.10
CA GLU A 52 25.42 -19.82 -6.15
C GLU A 52 23.93 -19.65 -5.89
N LYS A 53 23.55 -19.09 -4.74
CA LYS A 53 22.16 -18.83 -4.36
C LYS A 53 21.97 -17.33 -4.11
N SER A 54 21.02 -16.72 -4.83
CA SER A 54 20.57 -15.35 -4.55
C SER A 54 19.91 -15.28 -3.18
N GLY A 55 20.10 -14.17 -2.47
CA GLY A 55 19.50 -13.93 -1.16
C GLY A 55 20.32 -13.02 -0.25
N ILE A 56 19.85 -12.88 0.99
CA ILE A 56 20.52 -12.11 2.05
C ILE A 56 21.17 -13.12 2.99
N TRP A 57 22.50 -13.21 2.94
CA TRP A 57 23.26 -14.18 3.72
C TRP A 57 23.98 -13.46 4.84
N HIS A 58 23.46 -13.64 6.05
CA HIS A 58 24.14 -13.22 7.27
C HIS A 58 25.22 -14.25 7.62
N PHE A 59 26.34 -13.75 8.13
CA PHE A 59 27.48 -14.57 8.53
C PHE A 59 28.16 -13.98 9.75
N HIS A 60 28.92 -14.81 10.43
CA HIS A 60 29.73 -14.43 11.57
C HIS A 60 31.10 -15.09 11.51
N ASP A 61 32.04 -14.61 12.31
CA ASP A 61 33.24 -15.35 12.66
C ASP A 61 32.87 -16.37 13.75
N HIS A 62 32.87 -17.66 13.43
CA HIS A 62 32.50 -18.72 14.37
C HIS A 62 33.37 -18.72 15.64
N THR A 63 34.62 -18.26 15.53
CA THR A 63 35.51 -18.15 16.70
C THR A 63 35.21 -16.91 17.56
N ASN A 64 34.57 -15.89 16.98
CA ASN A 64 34.18 -14.68 17.68
C ASN A 64 32.92 -14.06 17.04
N PRO A 65 31.71 -14.57 17.38
CA PRO A 65 30.47 -14.26 16.67
C PRO A 65 30.03 -12.79 16.72
N TYR A 66 30.66 -11.97 17.56
CA TYR A 66 30.47 -10.53 17.57
C TYR A 66 30.92 -9.88 16.25
N PHE A 67 31.90 -10.48 15.56
CA PHE A 67 32.25 -10.08 14.20
C PHE A 67 31.30 -10.76 13.23
N ASN A 68 30.41 -9.98 12.64
CA ASN A 68 29.40 -10.46 11.70
C ASN A 68 29.26 -9.51 10.51
N GLY A 69 28.48 -9.93 9.53
CA GLY A 69 28.18 -9.13 8.36
C GLY A 69 27.10 -9.75 7.49
N THR A 70 26.79 -9.04 6.41
CA THR A 70 25.74 -9.41 5.47
C THR A 70 26.26 -9.35 4.03
N ILE A 71 26.00 -10.42 3.27
CA ILE A 71 26.25 -10.51 1.83
C ILE A 71 24.91 -10.62 1.10
N ASN A 72 24.65 -9.66 0.23
CA ASN A 72 23.46 -9.60 -0.61
C ASN A 72 23.82 -10.15 -1.98
N VAL A 73 23.17 -11.23 -2.40
CA VAL A 73 23.43 -11.90 -3.67
C VAL A 73 22.24 -11.68 -4.58
N LEU A 74 22.46 -10.91 -5.65
CA LEU A 74 21.48 -10.61 -6.69
C LEU A 74 21.31 -11.82 -7.61
N ASP A 75 20.07 -12.13 -8.01
CA ASP A 75 19.79 -13.08 -9.06
C ASP A 75 20.16 -12.52 -10.45
N LYS A 76 19.89 -13.30 -11.51
CA LYS A 76 20.20 -12.92 -12.90
C LYS A 76 19.46 -11.67 -13.38
N ASN A 77 18.40 -11.26 -12.69
CA ASN A 77 17.61 -10.06 -13.00
C ASN A 77 18.03 -8.87 -12.14
N GLY A 78 19.06 -9.01 -11.29
CA GLY A 78 19.49 -7.97 -10.38
C GLY A 78 18.62 -7.85 -9.12
N VAL A 79 17.84 -8.88 -8.78
CA VAL A 79 16.92 -8.88 -7.63
C VAL A 79 17.46 -9.80 -6.55
N VAL A 80 17.46 -9.36 -5.29
CA VAL A 80 17.77 -10.26 -4.16
C VAL A 80 16.58 -11.20 -3.97
N GLN A 81 16.76 -12.52 -4.07
CA GLN A 81 15.66 -13.45 -3.76
C GLN A 81 15.61 -13.72 -2.27
N TYR A 82 14.58 -13.27 -1.56
CA TYR A 82 14.51 -13.44 -0.11
C TYR A 82 13.37 -14.35 0.31
N LYS A 83 13.67 -15.37 1.11
CA LYS A 83 12.69 -16.32 1.64
C LYS A 83 12.45 -16.01 3.11
N CYS A 84 11.29 -15.44 3.41
CA CYS A 84 10.91 -15.14 4.78
C CYS A 84 10.46 -16.38 5.54
N ASP A 85 11.20 -16.72 6.59
CA ASP A 85 10.85 -17.79 7.51
C ASP A 85 9.59 -17.43 8.32
N THR A 86 8.88 -18.46 8.78
CA THR A 86 7.53 -18.32 9.36
C THR A 86 7.47 -17.58 10.69
N ASN A 87 8.58 -17.48 11.42
CA ASN A 87 8.57 -17.00 12.81
C ASN A 87 8.77 -15.49 12.97
N ASN A 88 9.13 -14.75 11.90
CA ASN A 88 9.27 -13.29 11.94
C ASN A 88 9.12 -12.65 10.54
N LYS A 89 8.01 -12.97 9.86
CA LYS A 89 7.78 -12.55 8.46
C LYS A 89 7.74 -11.04 8.26
N GLU A 90 7.12 -10.29 9.16
CA GLU A 90 6.98 -8.84 9.02
C GLU A 90 8.33 -8.11 9.00
N LYS A 91 9.19 -8.38 10.00
CA LYS A 91 10.54 -7.83 10.03
C LYS A 91 11.35 -8.27 8.80
N CYS A 92 11.16 -9.53 8.40
CA CYS A 92 11.82 -10.07 7.23
C CYS A 92 11.43 -9.32 5.94
N TRP A 93 10.13 -9.07 5.71
CA TRP A 93 9.69 -8.28 4.57
C TRP A 93 10.25 -6.86 4.59
N ASP A 94 10.26 -6.21 5.77
CA ASP A 94 10.80 -4.86 5.91
C ASP A 94 12.31 -4.78 5.60
N ASP A 95 13.10 -5.73 6.13
CA ASP A 95 14.54 -5.82 5.89
C ASP A 95 14.81 -6.08 4.38
N TYR A 96 14.00 -6.92 3.73
CA TYR A 96 14.11 -7.23 2.31
C TYR A 96 13.82 -6.04 1.41
N LEU A 97 12.67 -5.39 1.64
CA LEU A 97 12.23 -4.22 0.87
C LEU A 97 13.22 -3.07 1.04
N SER A 98 13.68 -2.84 2.28
CA SER A 98 14.71 -1.84 2.59
C SER A 98 16.00 -2.10 1.82
N LEU A 99 16.46 -3.35 1.82
CA LEU A 99 17.67 -3.72 1.08
C LEU A 99 17.49 -3.53 -0.43
N ALA A 100 16.34 -3.93 -0.96
CA ALA A 100 16.05 -3.82 -2.39
C ALA A 100 16.08 -2.35 -2.85
N VAL A 101 15.55 -1.43 -2.04
CA VAL A 101 15.68 0.02 -2.30
C VAL A 101 17.13 0.48 -2.22
N ASN A 102 17.88 0.07 -1.20
CA ASN A 102 19.27 0.51 -1.02
C ASN A 102 20.22 0.03 -2.13
N THR A 103 19.90 -1.10 -2.77
CA THR A 103 20.76 -1.73 -3.79
C THR A 103 20.31 -1.45 -5.22
N GLY A 104 19.00 -1.44 -5.47
CA GLY A 104 18.41 -1.23 -6.80
C GLY A 104 17.67 0.10 -6.95
N GLY A 105 17.73 0.96 -5.94
CA GLY A 105 16.94 2.20 -5.88
C GLY A 105 15.43 1.92 -5.85
N PRO A 106 14.62 2.94 -6.20
CA PRO A 106 13.17 2.83 -6.37
C PRO A 106 12.68 1.57 -7.08
N LYS A 107 13.31 1.24 -8.21
CA LYS A 107 12.93 0.10 -9.03
C LYS A 107 13.15 -1.22 -8.30
N GLY A 108 14.30 -1.38 -7.64
CA GLY A 108 14.58 -2.56 -6.82
C GLY A 108 13.53 -2.78 -5.73
N GLY A 109 13.11 -1.71 -5.04
CA GLY A 109 12.05 -1.77 -4.04
C GLY A 109 10.70 -2.22 -4.61
N LEU A 110 10.28 -1.67 -5.76
CA LEU A 110 9.03 -2.04 -6.43
C LEU A 110 9.05 -3.48 -6.99
N ASP A 111 10.19 -3.91 -7.54
CA ASP A 111 10.37 -5.29 -7.99
C ASP A 111 10.28 -6.28 -6.82
N ALA A 112 10.89 -5.94 -5.68
CA ALA A 112 10.82 -6.72 -4.45
C ALA A 112 9.39 -6.77 -3.88
N LEU A 113 8.67 -5.65 -3.90
CA LEU A 113 7.25 -5.58 -3.53
C LEU A 113 6.41 -6.51 -4.41
N SER A 114 6.57 -6.43 -5.73
CA SER A 114 5.87 -7.31 -6.68
C SER A 114 6.19 -8.78 -6.45
N TYR A 115 7.44 -9.10 -6.10
CA TYR A 115 7.85 -10.46 -5.77
C TYR A 115 7.13 -10.99 -4.54
N LEU A 116 7.06 -10.23 -3.44
CA LEU A 116 6.35 -10.63 -2.23
C LEU A 116 4.86 -10.85 -2.50
N MET A 117 4.21 -9.94 -3.22
CA MET A 117 2.79 -10.07 -3.57
C MET A 117 2.47 -11.35 -4.36
N LYS A 118 3.39 -11.81 -5.21
CA LYS A 118 3.20 -13.01 -6.04
C LYS A 118 3.53 -14.30 -5.30
N ASN A 119 4.47 -14.27 -4.36
CA ASN A 119 5.08 -15.48 -3.81
C ASN A 119 4.81 -15.70 -2.31
N ASP A 120 4.31 -14.70 -1.58
CA ASP A 120 3.92 -14.83 -0.18
C ASP A 120 2.48 -14.34 0.03
N PRO A 121 1.47 -15.23 0.02
CA PRO A 121 0.07 -14.85 0.23
C PRO A 121 -0.16 -14.02 1.49
N SER A 122 0.54 -14.35 2.59
CA SER A 122 0.39 -13.63 3.86
C SER A 122 0.88 -12.18 3.82
N PHE A 123 1.69 -11.80 2.82
CA PHE A 123 2.15 -10.42 2.66
C PHE A 123 1.01 -9.47 2.28
N VAL A 124 0.10 -9.93 1.42
CA VAL A 124 -1.06 -9.12 1.00
C VAL A 124 -2.01 -8.95 2.18
N ASP A 125 -2.29 -10.05 2.89
CA ASP A 125 -3.20 -10.10 4.03
C ASP A 125 -2.74 -9.23 5.21
N GLN A 126 -1.44 -9.12 5.44
CA GLN A 126 -0.86 -8.41 6.59
C GLN A 126 -0.54 -6.92 6.31
N GLY A 127 -1.04 -6.38 5.20
CA GLY A 127 -0.98 -4.94 4.94
C GLY A 127 0.06 -4.54 3.91
N CYS A 128 -0.03 -5.08 2.68
CA CYS A 128 0.82 -4.68 1.56
C CYS A 128 0.91 -3.16 1.39
N HIS A 129 -0.19 -2.43 1.60
CA HIS A 129 -0.21 -0.97 1.51
C HIS A 129 0.83 -0.31 2.43
N ALA A 130 0.94 -0.74 3.69
CA ALA A 130 1.89 -0.20 4.65
C ALA A 130 3.35 -0.48 4.24
N TYR A 131 3.61 -1.64 3.65
CA TYR A 131 4.93 -1.97 3.12
C TYR A 131 5.26 -1.19 1.84
N ALA A 132 4.29 -1.01 0.94
CA ALA A 132 4.44 -0.17 -0.24
C ALA A 132 4.76 1.27 0.15
N HIS A 133 4.06 1.82 1.15
CA HIS A 133 4.33 3.14 1.73
C HIS A 133 5.77 3.27 2.23
N ARG A 134 6.25 2.32 3.05
CA ARG A 134 7.64 2.27 3.51
C ARG A 134 8.67 2.19 2.37
N VAL A 135 8.37 1.45 1.29
CA VAL A 135 9.21 1.42 0.10
C VAL A 135 9.27 2.80 -0.55
N GLY A 136 8.14 3.51 -0.62
CA GLY A 136 8.05 4.88 -1.11
C GLY A 136 8.91 5.87 -0.31
N GLU A 137 8.78 5.86 1.01
CA GLU A 137 9.59 6.67 1.94
C GLU A 137 11.09 6.46 1.71
N LYS A 138 11.56 5.21 1.78
CA LYS A 138 12.98 4.87 1.57
C LYS A 138 13.46 5.23 0.17
N SER A 139 12.59 5.10 -0.83
CA SER A 139 12.91 5.47 -2.20
C SER A 139 13.11 6.97 -2.36
N LEU A 140 12.32 7.79 -1.65
CA LEU A 140 12.53 9.24 -1.58
C LEU A 140 13.86 9.57 -0.89
N GLU A 141 14.18 8.94 0.24
CA GLU A 141 15.47 9.13 0.93
C GLU A 141 16.65 8.82 0.00
N TYR A 142 16.58 7.68 -0.69
CA TYR A 142 17.56 7.28 -1.70
C TYR A 142 17.72 8.35 -2.79
N TYR A 143 16.60 8.87 -3.32
CA TYR A 143 16.60 9.83 -4.41
C TYR A 143 17.14 11.20 -4.00
N LEU A 144 16.73 11.70 -2.83
CA LEU A 144 17.20 12.97 -2.27
C LEU A 144 18.68 12.92 -1.88
N SER A 145 19.19 11.77 -1.41
CA SER A 145 20.62 11.58 -1.14
C SER A 145 21.48 11.76 -2.40
N SER A 146 20.90 11.51 -3.58
CA SER A 146 21.53 11.70 -4.88
C SER A 146 21.39 13.13 -5.44
N LYS A 147 20.86 14.08 -4.65
CA LYS A 147 20.58 15.49 -5.03
C LYS A 147 19.70 15.66 -6.27
N LYS A 148 18.81 14.71 -6.54
CA LYS A 148 17.85 14.79 -7.65
C LYS A 148 16.47 15.24 -7.14
N ASP A 149 15.72 15.92 -8.00
CA ASP A 149 14.36 16.39 -7.72
C ASP A 149 13.32 15.34 -8.12
N ILE A 150 12.23 15.20 -7.37
CA ILE A 150 11.18 14.19 -7.65
C ILE A 150 10.58 14.32 -9.05
N SER A 151 10.54 15.51 -9.65
CA SER A 151 10.11 15.74 -11.04
C SER A 151 10.97 14.96 -12.07
N GLN A 152 12.22 14.69 -11.72
CA GLN A 152 13.17 13.93 -12.53
C GLN A 152 13.06 12.41 -12.32
N TRP A 153 12.31 11.97 -11.30
CA TRP A 153 12.06 10.56 -11.06
C TRP A 153 11.10 10.03 -12.13
N ASP A 154 11.41 8.83 -12.62
CA ASP A 154 10.51 8.01 -13.42
C ASP A 154 9.68 7.10 -12.51
N PHE A 155 8.36 7.27 -12.51
CA PHE A 155 7.44 6.44 -11.73
C PHE A 155 6.91 5.33 -12.64
N PRO A 156 7.31 4.06 -12.44
CA PRO A 156 6.78 2.97 -13.23
C PRO A 156 5.39 2.57 -12.71
N ILE A 157 4.58 1.89 -13.52
CA ILE A 157 3.18 1.55 -13.18
C ILE A 157 3.05 0.76 -11.85
N GLU A 158 4.09 0.03 -11.46
CA GLU A 158 4.21 -0.67 -10.18
C GLU A 158 4.05 0.25 -8.97
N SER A 159 4.28 1.57 -9.11
CA SER A 159 4.03 2.55 -8.03
C SER A 159 2.56 2.63 -7.60
N THR A 160 1.65 2.11 -8.43
CA THR A 160 0.20 2.06 -8.14
C THR A 160 -0.22 0.84 -7.32
N TYR A 161 0.67 -0.13 -7.16
CA TYR A 161 0.34 -1.38 -6.47
C TYR A 161 -0.04 -1.14 -5.02
N CYS A 162 -0.88 -2.03 -4.49
CA CYS A 162 -1.38 -1.96 -3.11
C CYS A 162 -2.08 -0.63 -2.80
N GLY A 163 -2.89 -0.17 -3.74
CA GLY A 163 -3.70 1.04 -3.60
C GLY A 163 -2.86 2.31 -3.48
N TYR A 164 -1.83 2.45 -4.34
CA TYR A 164 -0.95 3.63 -4.38
C TYR A 164 -0.09 3.87 -3.12
N GLY A 165 0.05 2.87 -2.22
CA GLY A 165 0.79 3.05 -0.97
C GLY A 165 2.20 3.61 -1.18
N PHE A 166 2.92 3.15 -2.22
CA PHE A 166 4.23 3.70 -2.58
C PHE A 166 4.20 5.20 -2.87
N LEU A 167 3.22 5.68 -3.65
CA LEU A 167 3.09 7.10 -3.95
C LEU A 167 2.75 7.90 -2.70
N HIS A 168 1.91 7.36 -1.80
CA HIS A 168 1.60 8.01 -0.53
C HIS A 168 2.88 8.20 0.31
N GLY A 169 3.71 7.16 0.46
CA GLY A 169 4.98 7.26 1.18
C GLY A 169 5.96 8.25 0.57
N VAL A 170 6.03 8.34 -0.76
CA VAL A 170 6.84 9.37 -1.43
C VAL A 170 6.29 10.78 -1.16
N PHE A 171 5.00 11.01 -1.41
CA PHE A 171 4.41 12.34 -1.38
C PHE A 171 4.25 12.89 0.03
N GLU A 172 3.91 12.05 1.01
CA GLU A 172 3.84 12.43 2.42
C GLU A 172 5.17 13.07 2.87
N HIS A 173 6.26 12.33 2.72
CA HIS A 173 7.57 12.79 3.19
C HIS A 173 8.12 13.94 2.36
N TYR A 174 7.85 13.94 1.05
CA TYR A 174 8.27 15.04 0.18
C TYR A 174 7.57 16.35 0.54
N PHE A 175 6.25 16.35 0.71
CA PHE A 175 5.48 17.55 1.01
C PHE A 175 5.56 18.00 2.48
N ARG A 176 5.99 17.11 3.39
CA ARG A 176 6.46 17.50 4.73
C ARG A 176 7.64 18.48 4.65
N ILE A 177 8.52 18.30 3.67
CA ILE A 177 9.71 19.16 3.44
C ILE A 177 9.40 20.34 2.49
N LYS A 178 8.52 20.13 1.50
CA LYS A 178 8.22 21.08 0.41
C LYS A 178 6.72 21.44 0.30
N PRO A 179 6.05 21.87 1.39
CA PRO A 179 4.59 22.02 1.40
C PRO A 179 4.06 23.09 0.44
N SER A 180 4.86 24.11 0.11
CA SER A 180 4.45 25.19 -0.80
C SER A 180 4.44 24.79 -2.29
N PHE A 181 5.02 23.63 -2.65
CA PHE A 181 5.19 23.20 -4.03
C PHE A 181 4.18 22.14 -4.49
N VAL A 182 3.19 21.80 -3.65
CA VAL A 182 2.22 20.72 -3.93
C VAL A 182 1.58 20.89 -5.31
N SER A 183 0.99 22.05 -5.58
CA SER A 183 0.28 22.26 -6.84
C SER A 183 1.19 22.16 -8.07
N GLU A 184 2.38 22.74 -8.00
CA GLU A 184 3.36 22.74 -9.08
C GLU A 184 3.77 21.31 -9.41
N ILE A 185 4.23 20.58 -8.39
CA ILE A 185 4.71 19.21 -8.51
C ILE A 185 3.59 18.27 -8.96
N CYS A 186 2.41 18.34 -8.36
CA CYS A 186 1.28 17.49 -8.79
C CYS A 186 0.85 17.79 -10.24
N SER A 187 1.03 19.02 -10.72
CA SER A 187 0.76 19.38 -12.13
C SER A 187 1.84 18.90 -13.09
N GLU A 188 3.09 18.90 -12.69
CA GLU A 188 4.18 18.33 -13.49
C GLU A 188 4.07 16.82 -13.60
N LEU A 189 3.80 16.13 -12.49
CA LEU A 189 3.59 14.68 -12.46
C LEU A 189 2.38 14.28 -13.30
N ASP A 190 1.27 15.02 -13.23
CA ASP A 190 0.09 14.78 -14.06
C ASP A 190 0.41 14.87 -15.55
N LYS A 191 1.12 15.93 -15.97
CA LYS A 191 1.54 16.09 -17.39
C LYS A 191 2.44 14.97 -17.87
N LYS A 192 3.32 14.46 -17.01
CA LYS A 192 4.32 13.46 -17.36
C LYS A 192 3.76 12.04 -17.35
N PHE A 193 2.88 11.73 -16.39
CA PHE A 193 2.53 10.34 -16.08
C PHE A 193 1.04 10.01 -16.18
N SER A 194 0.12 10.97 -16.32
CA SER A 194 -1.34 10.69 -16.31
C SER A 194 -1.82 9.67 -17.35
N SER A 195 -1.08 9.52 -18.46
CA SER A 195 -1.37 8.53 -19.50
C SER A 195 -1.01 7.10 -19.12
N GLU A 196 -0.04 6.92 -18.21
CA GLU A 196 0.46 5.61 -17.77
C GLU A 196 -0.01 5.28 -16.36
N ILE A 197 -0.04 6.29 -15.47
CA ILE A 197 -0.51 6.21 -14.09
C ILE A 197 -1.78 7.05 -13.97
N PRO A 198 -2.95 6.43 -14.14
CA PRO A 198 -4.21 7.10 -13.88
C PRO A 198 -4.26 7.65 -12.45
N ARG A 199 -4.93 8.79 -12.26
CA ARG A 199 -5.12 9.45 -10.96
C ARG A 199 -3.82 9.82 -10.20
N ILE A 200 -2.65 9.87 -10.84
CA ILE A 200 -1.42 10.34 -10.17
C ILE A 200 -1.60 11.72 -9.53
N ARG A 201 -2.33 12.61 -10.20
CA ARG A 201 -2.63 13.95 -9.70
C ARG A 201 -3.40 13.93 -8.39
N LEU A 202 -4.50 13.17 -8.34
CA LEU A 202 -5.34 13.08 -7.15
C LEU A 202 -4.58 12.42 -5.98
N ASN A 203 -3.85 11.33 -6.24
CA ASN A 203 -3.00 10.69 -5.24
C ASN A 203 -1.88 11.61 -4.73
N CYS A 204 -1.37 12.51 -5.57
CA CYS A 204 -0.39 13.52 -5.16
C CYS A 204 -0.98 14.52 -4.16
N PHE A 205 -2.21 15.00 -4.40
CA PHE A 205 -2.93 15.84 -3.43
C PHE A 205 -3.30 15.08 -2.16
N HIS A 206 -3.69 13.81 -2.27
CA HIS A 206 -3.91 12.94 -1.10
C HIS A 206 -2.65 12.85 -0.24
N GLY A 207 -1.51 12.46 -0.82
CA GLY A 207 -0.24 12.39 -0.10
C GLY A 207 0.23 13.73 0.49
N ALA A 208 -0.12 14.87 -0.13
CA ALA A 208 0.13 16.18 0.46
C ALA A 208 -0.66 16.40 1.77
N GLY A 209 -1.89 15.89 1.85
CA GLY A 209 -2.69 15.86 3.08
C GLY A 209 -1.99 15.17 4.23
N HIS A 210 -1.40 13.99 3.97
CA HIS A 210 -0.56 13.28 4.94
C HIS A 210 0.63 14.16 5.37
N GLY A 211 1.36 14.72 4.40
CA GLY A 211 2.54 15.55 4.64
C GLY A 211 2.27 16.87 5.39
N PHE A 212 1.01 17.33 5.44
CA PHE A 212 0.62 18.51 6.20
C PHE A 212 0.40 18.24 7.69
N ILE A 213 0.20 16.98 8.08
CA ILE A 213 0.17 16.58 9.49
C ILE A 213 1.59 16.32 9.97
N GLN A 214 1.99 17.00 11.05
CA GLN A 214 3.27 16.75 11.70
C GLN A 214 3.23 15.42 12.45
N ASP A 215 4.25 14.57 12.26
CA ASP A 215 4.41 13.31 12.98
C ASP A 215 5.82 13.26 13.61
N PRO A 216 5.96 13.27 14.96
CA PRO A 216 4.88 13.42 15.94
C PRO A 216 4.28 14.84 15.95
N PRO A 217 2.99 15.01 16.31
CA PRO A 217 2.39 16.32 16.49
C PRO A 217 2.97 17.01 17.74
N GLU A 218 2.83 18.35 17.81
CA GLU A 218 3.24 19.12 18.99
C GLU A 218 2.63 18.54 20.28
N GLU A 219 3.45 18.34 21.31
CA GLU A 219 3.02 17.74 22.58
C GLU A 219 1.85 18.47 23.25
N SER A 220 1.76 19.80 23.06
CA SER A 220 0.67 20.64 23.56
C SER A 220 -0.69 20.32 22.95
N LEU A 221 -0.71 19.65 21.79
CA LEU A 221 -1.91 19.27 21.06
C LEU A 221 -2.33 17.82 21.30
N TRP A 222 -1.59 17.05 22.10
CA TRP A 222 -1.92 15.65 22.36
C TRP A 222 -3.32 15.53 23.01
N GLY A 223 -4.13 14.61 22.48
CA GLY A 223 -5.55 14.47 22.81
C GLY A 223 -6.49 15.52 22.19
N ASN A 224 -5.97 16.56 21.54
CA ASN A 224 -6.77 17.57 20.83
C ASN A 224 -6.74 17.34 19.31
N VAL A 225 -7.53 16.36 18.84
CA VAL A 225 -7.60 15.98 17.42
C VAL A 225 -7.92 17.17 16.52
N GLN A 226 -8.90 18.02 16.89
CA GLN A 226 -9.28 19.16 16.06
C GLN A 226 -8.15 20.19 15.96
N GLY A 227 -7.41 20.43 17.04
CA GLY A 227 -6.25 21.31 17.05
C GLY A 227 -5.13 20.82 16.13
N ILE A 228 -4.96 19.49 16.02
CA ILE A 228 -3.97 18.88 15.13
C ILE A 228 -4.37 19.03 13.66
N ILE A 229 -5.62 18.73 13.30
CA ILE A 229 -6.03 18.71 11.87
C ILE A 229 -6.35 20.08 11.29
N SER A 230 -6.80 21.04 12.10
CA SER A 230 -7.30 22.33 11.57
C SER A 230 -6.26 23.08 10.70
N PRO A 231 -4.98 23.18 11.09
CA PRO A 231 -3.96 23.81 10.24
C PRO A 231 -3.72 23.06 8.91
N ALA A 232 -3.82 21.73 8.91
CA ALA A 232 -3.64 20.92 7.71
C ALA A 232 -4.83 21.06 6.75
N LEU A 233 -6.07 21.03 7.27
CA LEU A 233 -7.28 21.26 6.49
C LEU A 233 -7.30 22.67 5.88
N GLU A 234 -6.83 23.69 6.61
CA GLU A 234 -6.69 25.04 6.07
C GLU A 234 -5.70 25.09 4.89
N LYS A 235 -4.57 24.38 4.98
CA LYS A 235 -3.63 24.24 3.86
C LYS A 235 -4.29 23.55 2.67
N CYS A 236 -5.02 22.44 2.89
CA CYS A 236 -5.75 21.73 1.85
C CYS A 236 -6.78 22.62 1.14
N SER A 237 -7.49 23.50 1.86
CA SER A 237 -8.46 24.42 1.24
C SER A 237 -7.86 25.41 0.23
N LYS A 238 -6.53 25.60 0.24
CA LYS A 238 -5.80 26.57 -0.60
C LYS A 238 -4.80 25.90 -1.54
N VAL A 239 -4.69 24.58 -1.52
CA VAL A 239 -3.61 23.83 -2.20
C VAL A 239 -3.84 23.69 -3.71
N SER A 240 -5.09 23.77 -4.16
CA SER A 240 -5.51 23.57 -5.55
C SER A 240 -5.78 24.92 -6.26
N PRO A 241 -4.98 25.30 -7.28
CA PRO A 241 -5.28 26.46 -8.11
C PRO A 241 -6.58 26.23 -8.88
N GLY A 242 -7.50 27.19 -8.78
CA GLY A 242 -8.83 27.08 -9.39
C GLY A 242 -9.86 26.38 -8.52
N ASN A 243 -9.53 26.04 -7.26
CA ASN A 243 -10.45 25.45 -6.29
C ASN A 243 -11.12 24.16 -6.81
N ASN A 244 -10.31 23.23 -7.34
CA ASN A 244 -10.81 21.94 -7.76
C ASN A 244 -11.27 21.13 -6.52
N ASN A 245 -12.57 20.84 -6.45
CA ASN A 245 -13.16 20.14 -5.31
C ASN A 245 -12.61 18.73 -5.10
N ASP A 246 -12.24 18.02 -6.16
CA ASP A 246 -11.69 16.66 -6.05
C ASP A 246 -10.28 16.72 -5.42
N GLU A 247 -9.43 17.64 -5.88
CA GLU A 247 -8.09 17.84 -5.33
C GLU A 247 -8.12 18.26 -3.85
N ILE A 248 -9.05 19.16 -3.50
CA ILE A 248 -9.26 19.58 -2.11
C ILE A 248 -9.76 18.41 -1.26
N THR A 249 -10.69 17.61 -1.78
CA THR A 249 -11.25 16.45 -1.08
C THR A 249 -10.17 15.41 -0.81
N GLU A 250 -9.37 15.05 -1.82
CA GLU A 250 -8.27 14.09 -1.69
C GLU A 250 -7.24 14.55 -0.64
N CYS A 251 -6.87 15.84 -0.65
CA CYS A 251 -5.98 16.39 0.38
C CYS A 251 -6.59 16.26 1.79
N ASN A 252 -7.87 16.58 1.96
CA ASN A 252 -8.55 16.41 3.25
C ASN A 252 -8.63 14.94 3.67
N GLU A 253 -8.86 14.02 2.73
CA GLU A 253 -8.85 12.57 2.97
C GLU A 253 -7.48 12.13 3.50
N GLY A 254 -6.38 12.58 2.89
CA GLY A 254 -5.03 12.32 3.41
C GLY A 254 -4.83 12.78 4.86
N VAL A 255 -5.39 13.93 5.24
CA VAL A 255 -5.36 14.42 6.63
C VAL A 255 -6.11 13.49 7.58
N PHE A 256 -7.34 13.08 7.22
CA PHE A 256 -8.14 12.20 8.07
C PHE A 256 -7.64 10.75 8.08
N ASN A 257 -6.92 10.31 7.05
CA ASN A 257 -6.30 8.99 7.01
C ASN A 257 -5.27 8.81 8.14
N ILE A 258 -4.40 9.81 8.34
CA ILE A 258 -3.43 9.83 9.46
C ILE A 258 -4.16 9.77 10.81
N ILE A 259 -5.20 10.58 10.99
CA ILE A 259 -5.99 10.58 12.24
C ILE A 259 -6.68 9.25 12.48
N ALA A 260 -7.25 8.63 11.45
CA ALA A 260 -7.83 7.30 11.55
C ALA A 260 -6.77 6.28 12.02
N GLY A 261 -5.54 6.36 11.50
CA GLY A 261 -4.42 5.55 11.99
C GLY A 261 -4.14 5.74 13.48
N TRP A 262 -4.04 6.99 13.93
CA TRP A 262 -3.75 7.30 15.34
C TRP A 262 -4.90 6.96 16.29
N MET A 263 -6.15 7.05 15.85
CA MET A 263 -7.32 6.58 16.59
C MET A 263 -7.34 5.04 16.70
N MET A 264 -6.78 4.30 15.74
CA MET A 264 -6.66 2.84 15.87
C MET A 264 -5.59 2.46 16.90
N SER A 265 -4.43 3.10 16.88
CA SER A 265 -3.31 2.81 17.79
C SER A 265 -3.49 3.40 19.19
N GLY A 266 -4.26 4.48 19.33
CA GLY A 266 -4.29 5.31 20.53
C GLY A 266 -3.02 6.16 20.69
N SER A 267 -2.41 6.58 19.58
CA SER A 267 -1.20 7.39 19.57
C SER A 267 -1.47 8.82 20.09
N TYR A 268 -0.45 9.46 20.68
CA TYR A 268 -0.47 10.89 21.04
C TYR A 268 -1.66 11.31 21.93
N SER A 269 -2.05 10.42 22.86
CA SER A 269 -3.20 10.60 23.77
C SER A 269 -4.54 10.80 23.05
N ILE A 270 -4.64 10.44 21.77
CA ILE A 270 -5.89 10.45 21.03
C ILE A 270 -6.72 9.25 21.48
N SER A 271 -7.99 9.49 21.80
CA SER A 271 -8.94 8.44 22.15
C SER A 271 -9.03 7.42 21.03
N LYS A 272 -9.05 6.14 21.41
CA LYS A 272 -9.30 5.07 20.45
C LYS A 272 -10.70 5.20 19.84
N PHE A 273 -10.90 4.63 18.65
CA PHE A 273 -12.21 4.58 18.01
C PHE A 273 -13.30 4.12 18.98
N ASP A 274 -14.35 4.94 19.11
CA ASP A 274 -15.58 4.54 19.79
C ASP A 274 -16.40 3.68 18.82
N GLU A 275 -16.56 2.41 19.16
CA GLU A 275 -17.35 1.45 18.40
C GLU A 275 -18.80 1.90 18.21
N ASN A 276 -19.38 2.63 19.16
CA ASN A 276 -20.77 3.06 19.12
C ASN A 276 -20.98 4.31 18.26
N ASP A 277 -19.97 5.16 18.19
CA ASP A 277 -20.02 6.44 17.49
C ASP A 277 -18.67 6.85 16.90
N PRO A 278 -18.17 6.11 15.89
CA PRO A 278 -16.86 6.38 15.31
C PRO A 278 -16.82 7.70 14.54
N PHE A 279 -17.96 8.34 14.28
CA PHE A 279 -18.09 9.52 13.41
C PHE A 279 -18.40 10.82 14.15
N GLU A 280 -18.25 10.85 15.48
CA GLU A 280 -18.43 12.09 16.27
C GLU A 280 -17.56 13.23 15.72
N LEU A 281 -16.28 12.94 15.46
CA LEU A 281 -15.36 13.90 14.85
C LEU A 281 -15.89 14.46 13.51
N CYS A 282 -16.49 13.60 12.69
CA CYS A 282 -16.96 13.98 11.36
C CYS A 282 -18.16 14.91 11.41
N ARG A 283 -19.11 14.68 12.32
CA ARG A 283 -20.28 15.57 12.47
C ARG A 283 -19.91 16.96 12.95
N ASN A 284 -18.79 17.09 13.67
CA ASN A 284 -18.30 18.36 14.20
C ASN A 284 -17.46 19.16 13.19
N GLN A 285 -17.19 18.63 11.99
CA GLN A 285 -16.45 19.38 10.96
C GLN A 285 -17.27 20.54 10.39
N THR A 286 -16.58 21.65 10.11
CA THR A 286 -17.19 22.95 9.81
C THR A 286 -17.62 23.14 8.35
N SER A 287 -17.23 22.24 7.45
CA SER A 287 -17.55 22.33 6.03
C SER A 287 -17.87 20.96 5.44
N TRP A 288 -18.69 20.95 4.39
CA TRP A 288 -19.07 19.72 3.70
C TRP A 288 -17.87 18.93 3.15
N PRO A 289 -16.84 19.53 2.50
CA PRO A 289 -15.65 18.80 2.07
C PRO A 289 -14.91 18.10 3.22
N TYR A 290 -14.83 18.74 4.39
CA TYR A 290 -14.20 18.14 5.57
C TYR A 290 -15.03 17.00 6.14
N GLN A 291 -16.35 17.18 6.24
CA GLN A 291 -17.27 16.14 6.68
C GLN A 291 -17.15 14.91 5.78
N LYS A 292 -17.22 15.12 4.46
CA LYS A 292 -17.10 14.08 3.44
C LYS A 292 -15.81 13.27 3.59
N ALA A 293 -14.65 13.95 3.59
CA ALA A 293 -13.35 13.31 3.75
C ALA A 293 -13.23 12.54 5.08
N CYS A 294 -13.72 13.13 6.17
CA CYS A 294 -13.73 12.47 7.48
C CYS A 294 -14.55 11.18 7.46
N TYR A 295 -15.80 11.25 6.97
CA TYR A 295 -16.66 10.07 6.90
C TYR A 295 -16.04 8.99 6.02
N TYR A 296 -15.47 9.35 4.87
CA TYR A 296 -14.81 8.41 3.97
C TYR A 296 -13.70 7.64 4.69
N GLU A 297 -12.75 8.35 5.32
CA GLU A 297 -11.56 7.76 5.94
C GLU A 297 -11.85 6.97 7.20
N LEU A 298 -12.69 7.51 8.10
CA LEU A 298 -13.03 6.82 9.34
C LEU A 298 -13.86 5.55 9.05
N SER A 299 -14.67 5.54 7.99
CA SER A 299 -15.46 4.37 7.59
C SER A 299 -14.60 3.20 7.11
N LEU A 300 -13.38 3.44 6.63
CA LEU A 300 -12.46 2.37 6.23
C LEU A 300 -11.95 1.54 7.41
N LYS A 301 -12.13 2.02 8.66
CA LYS A 301 -11.59 1.37 9.87
C LYS A 301 -12.63 0.62 10.71
N VAL A 302 -13.93 0.81 10.44
CA VAL A 302 -14.99 0.28 11.34
C VAL A 302 -15.26 -1.22 11.18
N ASN A 303 -14.80 -1.85 10.10
CA ASN A 303 -14.84 -3.31 9.93
C ASN A 303 -14.06 -4.05 11.03
N PHE A 304 -13.11 -3.38 11.69
CA PHE A 304 -12.44 -3.92 12.89
C PHE A 304 -13.42 -4.32 14.01
N PHE A 305 -14.61 -3.71 14.09
CA PHE A 305 -15.60 -3.95 15.14
C PHE A 305 -16.76 -4.91 14.76
N GLY A 306 -16.89 -5.26 13.49
CA GLY A 306 -18.04 -6.05 12.99
C GLY A 306 -17.67 -7.17 12.02
N HIS A 307 -16.37 -7.42 11.83
CA HIS A 307 -15.84 -8.41 10.88
C HIS A 307 -16.41 -8.19 9.47
N ASP A 308 -16.66 -9.27 8.71
CA ASP A 308 -17.10 -9.22 7.32
C ASP A 308 -18.63 -9.29 7.13
N ASN A 309 -19.41 -8.96 8.17
CA ASN A 309 -20.87 -8.95 8.15
C ASN A 309 -21.42 -7.57 7.70
N ILE A 310 -21.71 -7.44 6.41
CA ILE A 310 -22.14 -6.18 5.79
C ILE A 310 -23.48 -5.66 6.37
N PRO A 311 -24.55 -6.47 6.55
CA PRO A 311 -25.81 -6.01 7.12
C PRO A 311 -25.68 -5.47 8.54
N GLU A 312 -24.85 -6.11 9.38
CA GLU A 312 -24.60 -5.62 10.73
C GLU A 312 -23.88 -4.27 10.71
N LEU A 313 -22.79 -4.15 9.94
CA LEU A 313 -22.03 -2.91 9.81
C LEU A 313 -22.91 -1.77 9.25
N ALA A 314 -23.69 -2.05 8.21
CA ALA A 314 -24.63 -1.08 7.62
C ALA A 314 -25.67 -0.64 8.65
N LYS A 315 -26.24 -1.57 9.43
CA LYS A 315 -27.19 -1.23 10.51
C LYS A 315 -26.57 -0.35 11.59
N ARG A 316 -25.32 -0.62 11.96
CA ARG A 316 -24.62 0.11 13.02
C ARG A 316 -24.22 1.52 12.58
N TYR A 317 -23.78 1.68 11.34
CA TYR A 317 -23.07 2.87 10.88
C TYR A 317 -23.76 3.65 9.75
N ALA A 318 -24.22 2.99 8.69
CA ALA A 318 -24.80 3.67 7.52
C ALA A 318 -26.31 3.99 7.68
N ASN A 319 -27.09 3.06 8.24
CA ASN A 319 -28.55 3.17 8.33
C ASN A 319 -29.02 4.33 9.24
N LYS A 320 -28.17 4.77 10.16
CA LYS A 320 -28.46 5.89 11.07
C LYS A 320 -28.25 7.26 10.41
N ILE A 321 -27.61 7.31 9.24
CA ILE A 321 -27.29 8.55 8.54
C ILE A 321 -28.43 8.90 7.59
N ALA A 322 -29.10 10.02 7.85
CA ALA A 322 -30.26 10.46 7.07
C ALA A 322 -29.90 10.89 5.64
N ASP A 323 -28.74 11.54 5.47
CA ASP A 323 -28.25 11.96 4.17
C ASP A 323 -27.87 10.74 3.30
N ASN A 324 -28.42 10.67 2.09
CA ASN A 324 -28.21 9.52 1.21
C ASN A 324 -26.78 9.47 0.64
N GLU A 325 -26.16 10.63 0.36
CA GLU A 325 -24.80 10.67 -0.19
C GLU A 325 -23.79 10.22 0.88
N ILE A 326 -23.90 10.72 2.11
CA ILE A 326 -23.05 10.27 3.21
C ILE A 326 -23.31 8.80 3.53
N ALA A 327 -24.57 8.38 3.65
CA ALA A 327 -24.89 6.99 3.99
C ALA A 327 -24.35 6.00 2.94
N GLY A 328 -24.51 6.32 1.65
CA GLY A 328 -23.98 5.51 0.55
C GLY A 328 -22.46 5.45 0.57
N MET A 329 -21.79 6.59 0.80
CA MET A 329 -20.33 6.66 0.90
C MET A 329 -19.77 5.90 2.10
N VAL A 330 -20.35 6.08 3.29
CA VAL A 330 -19.98 5.34 4.50
C VAL A 330 -20.10 3.85 4.25
N LEU A 331 -21.23 3.39 3.70
CA LEU A 331 -21.38 1.99 3.35
C LEU A 331 -20.35 1.54 2.31
N HIS A 332 -20.10 2.36 1.29
CA HIS A 332 -19.17 2.02 0.23
C HIS A 332 -17.75 1.79 0.79
N SER A 333 -17.26 2.70 1.63
CA SER A 333 -15.96 2.56 2.29
C SER A 333 -15.91 1.34 3.21
N ILE A 334 -16.97 1.09 3.98
CA ILE A 334 -17.07 -0.10 4.85
C ILE A 334 -16.93 -1.39 4.02
N VAL A 335 -17.72 -1.52 2.96
CA VAL A 335 -17.75 -2.74 2.13
C VAL A 335 -16.43 -2.91 1.38
N ALA A 336 -15.82 -1.82 0.89
CA ALA A 336 -14.51 -1.87 0.26
C ALA A 336 -13.43 -2.40 1.24
N SER A 337 -13.47 -1.96 2.50
CA SER A 337 -12.57 -2.45 3.56
C SER A 337 -12.82 -3.93 3.91
N VAL A 338 -14.09 -4.37 3.98
CA VAL A 338 -14.42 -5.79 4.14
C VAL A 338 -13.89 -6.64 2.99
N VAL A 339 -13.98 -6.13 1.75
CA VAL A 339 -13.43 -6.83 0.57
C VAL A 339 -11.91 -6.85 0.58
N GLN A 340 -11.25 -5.80 1.07
CA GLN A 340 -9.81 -5.78 1.29
C GLN A 340 -9.37 -6.93 2.20
N ASP A 341 -10.03 -7.08 3.35
CA ASP A 341 -9.70 -8.11 4.36
C ASP A 341 -9.99 -9.54 3.89
N THR A 342 -10.79 -9.70 2.85
CA THR A 342 -11.27 -11.00 2.35
C THR A 342 -10.97 -11.20 0.87
N VAL A 343 -10.00 -10.44 0.35
CA VAL A 343 -9.68 -10.41 -1.08
C VAL A 343 -9.16 -11.75 -1.57
N ASP A 344 -8.68 -12.63 -0.69
CA ASP A 344 -8.23 -13.99 -0.96
C ASP A 344 -9.37 -14.94 -1.38
N LYS A 345 -10.62 -14.66 -0.96
CA LYS A 345 -11.80 -15.45 -1.33
C LYS A 345 -11.93 -15.63 -2.84
N ASN A 346 -12.43 -16.79 -3.24
CA ASN A 346 -12.64 -17.15 -4.65
C ASN A 346 -14.04 -16.79 -5.18
N ASP A 347 -14.98 -16.48 -4.28
CA ASP A 347 -16.36 -16.15 -4.58
C ASP A 347 -16.84 -15.05 -3.62
N PHE A 348 -17.46 -14.01 -4.18
CA PHE A 348 -18.00 -12.85 -3.47
C PHE A 348 -19.53 -12.76 -3.60
N THR A 349 -20.17 -13.80 -4.14
CA THR A 349 -21.62 -13.81 -4.32
C THR A 349 -22.40 -13.77 -3.01
N ASP A 350 -21.80 -14.20 -1.89
CA ASP A 350 -22.43 -14.07 -0.57
C ASP A 350 -22.52 -12.60 -0.13
N TYR A 351 -21.55 -11.75 -0.49
CA TYR A 351 -21.66 -10.30 -0.24
C TYR A 351 -22.72 -9.65 -1.12
N LEU A 352 -22.88 -10.10 -2.37
CA LEU A 352 -24.03 -9.68 -3.19
C LEU A 352 -25.36 -10.01 -2.50
N LEU A 353 -25.49 -11.22 -1.92
CA LEU A 353 -26.71 -11.61 -1.21
C LEU A 353 -26.93 -10.74 0.03
N GLN A 354 -25.87 -10.47 0.79
CA GLN A 354 -25.92 -9.55 1.93
C GLN A 354 -26.32 -8.12 1.54
N CYS A 355 -25.87 -7.61 0.38
CA CYS A 355 -26.29 -6.30 -0.11
C CYS A 355 -27.81 -6.18 -0.28
N ARG A 356 -28.52 -7.29 -0.59
CA ARG A 356 -29.99 -7.30 -0.75
C ARG A 356 -30.74 -7.19 0.58
N GLU A 357 -30.09 -7.52 1.69
CA GLU A 357 -30.66 -7.39 3.04
C GLU A 357 -30.64 -5.95 3.55
N LEU A 358 -29.89 -5.07 2.87
CA LEU A 358 -29.77 -3.66 3.25
C LEU A 358 -31.04 -2.87 2.90
N GLN A 359 -31.10 -1.62 3.36
CA GLN A 359 -32.11 -0.67 2.88
C GLN A 359 -31.95 -0.48 1.37
N GLU A 360 -33.06 -0.43 0.62
CA GLU A 360 -33.05 -0.35 -0.85
C GLU A 360 -32.18 0.81 -1.38
N ARG A 361 -32.16 1.94 -0.67
CA ARG A 361 -31.34 3.11 -1.00
C ARG A 361 -29.83 2.83 -1.05
N LEU A 362 -29.37 1.75 -0.41
CA LEU A 362 -27.96 1.39 -0.24
C LEU A 362 -27.52 0.20 -1.12
N HIS A 363 -28.44 -0.47 -1.81
CA HIS A 363 -28.14 -1.69 -2.59
C HIS A 363 -27.09 -1.44 -3.68
N LYS A 364 -27.21 -0.32 -4.39
CA LYS A 364 -26.28 0.06 -5.46
C LYS A 364 -24.91 0.41 -4.92
N ASP A 365 -24.83 1.19 -3.85
CA ASP A 365 -23.56 1.57 -3.23
C ASP A 365 -22.80 0.34 -2.72
N CYS A 366 -23.52 -0.61 -2.11
CA CYS A 366 -22.95 -1.89 -1.68
C CYS A 366 -22.36 -2.68 -2.85
N LEU A 367 -23.11 -2.86 -3.95
CA LEU A 367 -22.61 -3.60 -5.11
C LEU A 367 -21.43 -2.89 -5.79
N ALA A 368 -21.50 -1.56 -5.91
CA ALA A 368 -20.40 -0.76 -6.44
C ALA A 368 -19.14 -0.89 -5.58
N ALA A 369 -19.29 -0.94 -4.25
CA ALA A 369 -18.20 -1.11 -3.31
C ALA A 369 -17.53 -2.48 -3.42
N ILE A 370 -18.30 -3.55 -3.65
CA ILE A 370 -17.70 -4.88 -3.90
C ILE A 370 -16.82 -4.85 -5.14
N VAL A 371 -17.34 -4.28 -6.25
CA VAL A 371 -16.59 -4.18 -7.51
C VAL A 371 -15.35 -3.28 -7.33
N GLY A 372 -15.52 -2.12 -6.69
CA GLY A 372 -14.44 -1.18 -6.42
C GLY A 372 -13.35 -1.76 -5.52
N GLY A 373 -13.72 -2.42 -4.42
CA GLY A 373 -12.78 -3.07 -3.51
C GLY A 373 -11.98 -4.19 -4.19
N LEU A 374 -12.65 -5.04 -5.00
CA LEU A 374 -11.95 -6.08 -5.77
C LEU A 374 -10.96 -5.49 -6.78
N MET A 375 -11.32 -4.39 -7.41
CA MET A 375 -10.44 -3.66 -8.34
C MET A 375 -9.27 -2.96 -7.64
N ALA A 376 -9.45 -2.51 -6.40
CA ALA A 376 -8.44 -1.79 -5.63
C ALA A 376 -7.41 -2.71 -4.95
N HIS A 377 -7.83 -3.92 -4.56
CA HIS A 377 -7.01 -4.85 -3.75
C HIS A 377 -6.66 -6.17 -4.45
N GLY A 378 -7.12 -6.35 -5.70
CA GLY A 378 -6.83 -7.54 -6.49
C GLY A 378 -5.35 -7.70 -6.84
N VAL A 379 -5.00 -8.86 -7.36
CA VAL A 379 -3.64 -9.13 -7.86
C VAL A 379 -3.33 -8.17 -9.01
N PRO A 380 -2.16 -7.47 -8.98
CA PRO A 380 -1.81 -6.52 -10.02
C PRO A 380 -1.92 -7.07 -11.43
N GLN A 381 -2.47 -6.26 -12.34
CA GLN A 381 -2.76 -6.61 -13.74
C GLN A 381 -3.80 -7.73 -13.93
N GLN A 382 -4.41 -8.23 -12.85
CA GLN A 382 -5.45 -9.25 -12.84
C GLN A 382 -6.64 -8.88 -11.94
N GLU A 383 -6.70 -7.63 -11.48
CA GLU A 383 -7.72 -7.13 -10.55
C GLU A 383 -9.14 -7.33 -11.12
N TYR A 384 -9.29 -7.22 -12.44
CA TYR A 384 -10.56 -7.41 -13.16
C TYR A 384 -11.13 -8.84 -13.12
N VAL A 385 -10.33 -9.86 -12.81
CA VAL A 385 -10.75 -11.27 -12.93
C VAL A 385 -11.88 -11.63 -11.97
N LYS A 386 -11.74 -11.29 -10.68
CA LYS A 386 -12.74 -11.56 -9.64
C LYS A 386 -14.05 -10.77 -9.83
N PRO A 387 -14.04 -9.46 -10.10
CA PRO A 387 -15.28 -8.72 -10.32
C PRO A 387 -15.96 -9.11 -11.65
N LEU A 388 -15.21 -9.50 -12.69
CA LEU A 388 -15.81 -10.04 -13.91
C LEU A 388 -16.57 -11.36 -13.64
N LYS A 389 -15.99 -12.25 -12.83
CA LYS A 389 -16.64 -13.49 -12.37
C LYS A 389 -17.90 -13.17 -11.54
N LEU A 390 -17.82 -12.21 -10.62
CA LEU A 390 -18.96 -11.77 -9.81
C LEU A 390 -20.10 -11.22 -10.69
N CYS A 391 -19.80 -10.27 -11.59
CA CYS A 391 -20.81 -9.67 -12.49
C CYS A 391 -21.43 -10.69 -13.47
N SER A 392 -20.71 -11.77 -13.77
CA SER A 392 -21.19 -12.86 -14.63
C SER A 392 -22.01 -13.92 -13.88
N SER A 393 -22.09 -13.86 -12.54
CA SER A 393 -22.73 -14.87 -11.71
C SER A 393 -24.20 -15.10 -12.06
N GLU A 394 -24.64 -16.35 -12.04
CA GLU A 394 -26.06 -16.73 -12.19
C GLU A 394 -26.91 -16.27 -11.00
N LYS A 395 -26.29 -16.00 -9.84
CA LYS A 395 -26.99 -15.46 -8.67
C LYS A 395 -27.44 -14.00 -8.87
N MET A 396 -26.90 -13.28 -9.85
CA MET A 396 -27.30 -11.90 -10.16
C MET A 396 -28.52 -11.85 -11.09
N ASN A 397 -29.46 -10.95 -10.78
CA ASN A 397 -30.56 -10.62 -11.68
C ASN A 397 -30.10 -9.64 -12.80
N MET A 398 -30.96 -9.40 -13.79
CA MET A 398 -30.62 -8.59 -14.96
C MET A 398 -30.22 -7.15 -14.59
N THR A 399 -30.92 -6.52 -13.65
CA THR A 399 -30.65 -5.15 -13.21
C THR A 399 -29.31 -5.05 -12.47
N GLU A 400 -29.02 -6.03 -11.61
CA GLU A 400 -27.74 -6.12 -10.91
C GLU A 400 -26.58 -6.34 -11.89
N LYS A 401 -26.74 -7.20 -12.90
CA LYS A 401 -25.72 -7.41 -13.94
C LYS A 401 -25.43 -6.12 -14.71
N GLU A 402 -26.49 -5.44 -15.17
CA GLU A 402 -26.37 -4.18 -15.92
C GLU A 402 -25.59 -3.13 -15.10
N TYR A 403 -25.92 -2.99 -13.81
CA TYR A 403 -25.22 -2.09 -12.92
C TYR A 403 -23.78 -2.54 -12.62
N CYS A 404 -23.55 -3.82 -12.32
CA CYS A 404 -22.24 -4.38 -12.00
C CYS A 404 -21.25 -4.20 -13.17
N PHE A 405 -21.65 -4.55 -14.39
CA PHE A 405 -20.80 -4.38 -15.57
C PHE A 405 -20.54 -2.91 -15.91
N SER A 406 -21.52 -2.03 -15.67
CA SER A 406 -21.35 -0.57 -15.78
C SER A 406 -20.30 -0.05 -14.80
N GLN A 407 -20.38 -0.44 -13.52
CA GLN A 407 -19.39 -0.06 -12.51
C GLN A 407 -18.01 -0.62 -12.84
N LEU A 408 -17.93 -1.91 -13.19
CA LEU A 408 -16.66 -2.54 -13.56
C LEU A 408 -16.02 -1.86 -14.78
N GLY A 409 -16.81 -1.52 -15.80
CA GLY A 409 -16.32 -0.82 -16.98
C GLY A 409 -15.79 0.59 -16.65
N ALA A 410 -16.49 1.31 -15.76
CA ALA A 410 -16.05 2.63 -15.31
C ALA A 410 -14.73 2.58 -14.53
N VAL A 411 -14.54 1.57 -13.68
CA VAL A 411 -13.30 1.40 -12.91
C VAL A 411 -12.15 0.94 -13.82
N ILE A 412 -12.38 -0.06 -14.70
CA ILE A 412 -11.37 -0.55 -15.66
C ILE A 412 -10.76 0.59 -16.49
N LYS A 413 -11.57 1.51 -17.01
CA LYS A 413 -11.11 2.66 -17.81
C LYS A 413 -10.27 3.66 -17.01
N LYS A 414 -10.45 3.69 -15.68
CA LYS A 414 -9.68 4.52 -14.76
C LYS A 414 -8.45 3.82 -14.19
N THR A 415 -8.34 2.50 -14.37
CA THR A 415 -7.26 1.69 -13.79
C THR A 415 -6.22 1.30 -14.82
N TYR A 416 -6.63 0.99 -16.05
CA TYR A 416 -5.73 0.44 -17.07
C TYR A 416 -5.57 1.33 -18.31
N ASP A 417 -4.47 1.13 -19.03
CA ASP A 417 -4.25 1.75 -20.33
C ASP A 417 -5.25 1.23 -21.39
N LYS A 418 -5.36 1.96 -22.51
CA LYS A 418 -6.34 1.66 -23.57
C LYS A 418 -6.18 0.27 -24.18
N GLY A 419 -4.96 -0.24 -24.31
CA GLY A 419 -4.67 -1.56 -24.84
C GLY A 419 -5.19 -2.65 -23.90
N LYS A 420 -4.88 -2.54 -22.62
CA LYS A 420 -5.35 -3.49 -21.60
C LYS A 420 -6.86 -3.43 -21.41
N VAL A 421 -7.46 -2.23 -21.42
CA VAL A 421 -8.93 -2.07 -21.44
C VAL A 421 -9.54 -2.85 -22.60
N SER A 422 -8.99 -2.71 -23.82
CA SER A 422 -9.49 -3.40 -25.01
C SER A 422 -9.42 -4.93 -24.87
N GLU A 423 -8.34 -5.47 -24.29
CA GLU A 423 -8.18 -6.89 -23.98
C GLU A 423 -9.28 -7.38 -23.02
N ILE A 424 -9.48 -6.66 -21.91
CA ILE A 424 -10.47 -7.02 -20.89
C ILE A 424 -11.90 -6.94 -21.45
N CYS A 425 -12.20 -5.95 -22.30
CA CYS A 425 -13.53 -5.82 -22.89
C CYS A 425 -13.93 -7.00 -23.80
N LEU A 426 -12.97 -7.77 -24.32
CA LEU A 426 -13.28 -8.99 -25.07
C LEU A 426 -13.86 -10.09 -24.18
N LEU A 427 -13.58 -10.04 -22.87
CA LEU A 427 -14.05 -11.00 -21.87
C LEU A 427 -15.47 -10.68 -21.36
N TYR A 428 -16.00 -9.49 -21.66
CA TYR A 428 -17.38 -9.14 -21.32
C TYR A 428 -18.37 -9.95 -22.16
N PRO A 429 -19.51 -10.38 -21.59
CA PRO A 429 -20.62 -10.90 -22.39
C PRO A 429 -21.11 -9.83 -23.38
N ASP A 430 -21.55 -10.26 -24.57
CA ASP A 430 -21.89 -9.35 -25.67
C ASP A 430 -22.93 -8.29 -25.30
N SER A 431 -23.91 -8.65 -24.46
CA SER A 431 -24.95 -7.73 -23.96
C SER A 431 -24.41 -6.56 -23.13
N TYR A 432 -23.22 -6.71 -22.54
CA TYR A 432 -22.63 -5.75 -21.60
C TYR A 432 -21.36 -5.08 -22.14
N LYS A 433 -20.84 -5.47 -23.32
CA LYS A 433 -19.63 -4.88 -23.93
C LYS A 433 -19.68 -3.36 -24.05
N LYS A 434 -20.86 -2.78 -24.25
CA LYS A 434 -21.11 -1.32 -24.31
C LYS A 434 -20.57 -0.55 -23.10
N TYR A 435 -20.45 -1.19 -21.93
CA TYR A 435 -19.95 -0.54 -20.72
C TYR A 435 -18.44 -0.42 -20.67
N CYS A 436 -17.73 -1.35 -21.32
CA CYS A 436 -16.27 -1.42 -21.28
C CYS A 436 -15.62 -0.64 -22.44
N GLN A 437 -16.30 -0.50 -23.58
CA GLN A 437 -15.76 0.16 -24.78
C GLN A 437 -15.34 1.63 -24.52
N LEU A 438 -14.19 2.01 -25.11
CA LEU A 438 -13.57 3.33 -25.00
C LEU A 438 -14.28 4.41 -25.81
#